data_AF-A0A530L7Y5-F1
#
_entry.id   AF-A0A530L7Y5-F1
#
_cell.length_a   1.000
_cell.length_b   1.000
_cell.length_c   1.000
_cell.angle_alpha   90.00
_cell.angle_beta   90.00
_cell.angle_gamma   90.00
#
_symmetry.space_group_name_H-M   'P 1'
#
loop_
_entity.id
_entity.type
_entity.pdbx_description
1 polymer ?
#
loop_
_entity_poly.entity_id
_entity_poly.type
_entity_poly.pdbx_seq_one_letter_code
_entity_poly.pdbx_strand_id
1 'polypeptide(L)' 'GKCTPCRIGSTRGVEVLDRLAQNVEPEKQIALVTDLCNTMKFGSLCALGGFTPYPVMSALNHFPDDFRPTPVAEAAE' A
#
# COMPACT_ATOMS: atom_id res chain seq x y z
N GLY A 1 8.52 -14.57 -9.72
CA GLY A 1 7.11 -14.12 -9.79
C GLY A 1 6.30 -14.92 -10.81
N LYS A 2 5.87 -16.13 -10.45
CA LYS A 2 5.08 -17.02 -11.34
C LYS A 2 3.64 -16.53 -11.55
N CYS A 3 3.03 -15.91 -10.55
CA CYS A 3 1.71 -15.28 -10.65
C CYS A 3 1.83 -13.78 -10.91
N THR A 4 1.02 -13.26 -11.84
CA THR A 4 0.89 -11.83 -12.15
C THR A 4 0.65 -10.95 -10.92
N PRO A 5 -0.28 -11.26 -10.00
CA PRO A 5 -0.51 -10.43 -8.82
C PRO A 5 0.74 -10.26 -7.95
N CYS A 6 1.54 -11.31 -7.75
CA CYS A 6 2.78 -11.18 -6.99
C CYS A 6 3.88 -10.46 -7.79
N ARG A 7 4.04 -10.77 -9.09
CA ARG A 7 5.13 -10.23 -9.93
C ARG A 7 4.95 -8.75 -10.27
N ILE A 8 3.73 -8.36 -10.66
CA ILE A 8 3.42 -6.99 -11.08
C ILE A 8 2.85 -6.20 -9.90
N GLY A 9 1.99 -6.83 -9.10
CA GLY A 9 1.34 -6.14 -7.99
C GLY A 9 2.33 -5.65 -6.93
N SER A 10 3.42 -6.37 -6.66
CA SER A 10 4.45 -5.86 -5.75
C SER A 10 5.09 -4.56 -6.26
N THR A 11 5.48 -4.49 -7.53
CA THR A 11 6.03 -3.27 -8.14
C THR A 11 5.01 -2.14 -8.17
N ARG A 12 3.76 -2.42 -8.55
CA ARG A 12 2.69 -1.40 -8.56
C ARG A 12 2.35 -0.92 -7.14
N GLY A 13 2.43 -1.80 -6.15
CA GLY A 13 2.25 -1.45 -4.74
C GLY A 13 3.28 -0.44 -4.27
N VAL A 14 4.56 -0.62 -4.64
CA VAL A 14 5.62 0.36 -4.37
C VAL A 14 5.29 1.71 -4.99
N GLU A 15 4.94 1.76 -6.28
CA GLU A 15 4.61 3.02 -6.97
C GLU A 15 3.41 3.76 -6.33
N VAL A 16 2.40 3.02 -5.85
CA VAL A 16 1.24 3.60 -5.16
C VAL A 16 1.63 4.13 -3.78
N LEU A 17 2.44 3.37 -3.03
CA LEU A 17 2.92 3.80 -1.71
C LEU A 17 3.88 5.00 -1.81
N ASP A 18 4.71 5.09 -2.85
CA ASP A 18 5.56 6.26 -3.11
C ASP A 18 4.72 7.52 -3.36
N ARG A 19 3.63 7.40 -4.15
CA ARG A 19 2.68 8.50 -4.36
C ARG A 19 1.97 8.90 -3.08
N LEU A 20 1.61 7.93 -2.25
CA LEU A 20 1.01 8.17 -0.94
C LEU A 20 1.97 8.92 -0.01
N ALA A 21 3.25 8.52 0.05
CA ALA A 21 4.29 9.21 0.81
C ALA A 21 4.55 10.65 0.31
N GLN A 22 4.29 10.92 -0.97
CA GLN A 22 4.34 12.25 -1.57
C GLN A 22 3.04 13.07 -1.41
N ASN A 23 2.06 12.57 -0.65
CA ASN A 23 0.75 13.20 -0.47
C ASN A 23 -0.05 13.40 -1.78
N VAL A 24 0.18 12.56 -2.80
CA VAL A 24 -0.52 12.65 -4.09
C VAL A 24 -1.84 11.87 -4.02
N GLU A 25 -2.96 12.58 -3.87
CA GLU A 25 -4.31 11.99 -3.76
C GLU A 25 -4.39 10.84 -2.71
N PRO A 26 -4.06 11.09 -1.42
CA PRO A 26 -3.82 10.04 -0.43
C PRO A 26 -5.00 9.07 -0.27
N GLU A 27 -6.24 9.57 -0.22
CA GLU A 27 -7.44 8.73 -0.12
C GLU A 27 -7.57 7.74 -1.29
N LYS A 28 -7.26 8.20 -2.51
CA LYS A 28 -7.28 7.38 -3.72
C LYS A 28 -6.17 6.35 -3.72
N GLN A 29 -4.96 6.71 -3.28
CA GLN A 29 -3.86 5.75 -3.17
C GLN A 29 -4.15 4.68 -2.12
N ILE A 30 -4.76 5.05 -0.98
CA ILE A 30 -5.18 4.10 0.06
C ILE A 30 -6.22 3.12 -0.48
N ALA A 31 -7.23 3.61 -1.22
CA ALA A 31 -8.21 2.74 -1.86
C ALA A 31 -7.55 1.79 -2.88
N LEU A 32 -6.65 2.31 -3.71
CA LEU A 32 -5.97 1.53 -4.74
C LEU A 32 -5.03 0.47 -4.16
N VAL A 33 -4.22 0.81 -3.16
CA VAL A 33 -3.33 -0.17 -2.50
C VAL A 33 -4.12 -1.23 -1.74
N THR A 34 -5.28 -0.88 -1.20
CA THR A 34 -6.19 -1.82 -0.53
C THR A 34 -6.76 -2.84 -1.50
N ASP A 35 -7.25 -2.39 -2.66
CA ASP A 35 -7.75 -3.29 -3.72
C ASP A 35 -6.65 -4.20 -4.28
N LEU A 36 -5.46 -3.63 -4.50
CA LEU A 36 -4.28 -4.38 -4.90
C LEU A 36 -3.89 -5.45 -3.88
N CYS A 37 -3.92 -5.11 -2.59
CA CYS A 37 -3.65 -6.03 -1.49
C CYS A 37 -4.63 -7.21 -1.49
N ASN A 38 -5.92 -6.97 -1.73
CA ASN A 38 -6.92 -8.03 -1.87
C ASN A 38 -6.64 -8.90 -3.10
N THR A 39 -6.33 -8.29 -4.24
CA THR A 39 -5.95 -9.00 -5.47
C THR A 39 -4.73 -9.89 -5.26
N MET A 40 -3.71 -9.41 -4.53
CA MET A 40 -2.53 -10.20 -4.20
C MET A 40 -2.83 -11.34 -3.22
N LYS A 41 -3.65 -11.09 -2.21
CA LYS A 41 -4.04 -12.08 -1.19
C LYS A 41 -4.77 -13.27 -1.82
N PHE A 42 -5.73 -13.02 -2.70
CA PHE A 42 -6.57 -14.07 -3.29
C PHE A 42 -6.10 -14.58 -4.65
N GLY A 43 -5.28 -13.82 -5.37
CA GLY A 43 -4.77 -14.19 -6.70
C GLY A 43 -3.39 -14.83 -6.72
N SER A 44 -2.68 -14.88 -5.59
CA SER A 44 -1.33 -15.45 -5.54
C SER A 44 -1.33 -16.97 -5.34
N LEU A 45 -0.49 -17.65 -6.12
CA LEU A 45 -0.39 -19.13 -6.10
C LEU A 45 0.41 -19.69 -4.92
N CYS A 46 1.04 -18.84 -4.10
CA CYS A 46 1.84 -19.26 -2.96
C CYS A 46 1.77 -18.23 -1.81
N ALA A 47 2.22 -18.66 -0.63
CA ALA A 47 2.18 -17.85 0.59
C ALA A 47 2.99 -16.54 0.49
N LEU A 48 4.10 -16.52 -0.27
CA LEU A 48 4.88 -15.28 -0.46
C LEU A 48 3.99 -14.15 -0.99
N GLY A 49 3.29 -14.40 -2.11
CA GLY A 49 2.39 -13.40 -2.68
C GLY A 49 1.12 -13.19 -1.86
N GLY A 50 0.59 -14.25 -1.25
CA GLY A 50 -0.65 -14.18 -0.46
C GLY A 50 -0.49 -13.44 0.88
N PHE A 51 0.71 -13.45 1.47
CA PHE A 51 1.00 -12.82 2.77
C PHE A 51 1.73 -11.48 2.66
N THR A 52 2.30 -11.13 1.50
CA THR A 52 2.87 -9.78 1.26
C THR A 52 1.87 -8.65 1.62
N PRO A 53 0.56 -8.76 1.35
CA PRO A 53 -0.42 -7.73 1.72
C PRO A 53 -0.64 -7.54 3.21
N TYR A 54 -0.27 -8.51 4.05
CA TYR A 54 -0.64 -8.52 5.48
C TYR A 54 -0.03 -7.35 6.26
N PRO A 55 1.28 -7.07 6.17
CA PRO A 55 1.86 -5.91 6.83
C PRO A 55 1.26 -4.58 6.34
N VAL A 56 0.99 -4.44 5.03
CA VAL A 56 0.40 -3.21 4.47
C VAL A 56 -1.00 -2.98 5.01
N MET A 57 -1.86 -4.00 4.97
CA MET A 57 -3.23 -3.92 5.50
C MET A 57 -3.24 -3.73 7.02
N SER A 58 -2.31 -4.37 7.74
CA SER A 58 -2.14 -4.17 9.19
C SER A 58 -1.78 -2.72 9.49
N ALA A 59 -0.82 -2.14 8.75
CA ALA A 59 -0.42 -0.75 8.92
C ALA A 59 -1.59 0.22 8.69
N LEU A 60 -2.32 0.05 7.59
CA LEU A 60 -3.49 0.90 7.28
C LEU A 60 -4.60 0.80 8.34
N ASN A 61 -4.82 -0.38 8.92
CA ASN A 61 -5.88 -0.59 9.91
C ASN A 61 -5.51 -0.09 11.30
N HIS A 62 -4.26 -0.28 11.72
CA HIS A 62 -3.82 0.02 13.09
C HIS A 62 -3.14 1.38 13.24
N PHE A 63 -2.57 1.92 12.15
CA PHE A 63 -1.90 3.21 12.12
C PHE A 63 -2.44 4.09 10.98
N PRO A 64 -3.77 4.31 10.90
CA PRO A 64 -4.37 5.06 9.78
C PRO A 64 -3.89 6.51 9.70
N ASP A 65 -3.51 7.11 10.84
CA ASP A 65 -3.06 8.49 10.92
C ASP A 65 -1.70 8.71 10.22
N ASP A 66 -0.85 7.68 10.15
CA ASP A 66 0.45 7.73 9.43
C ASP A 66 0.27 7.87 7.91
N PHE A 67 -0.91 7.56 7.39
CA PHE A 67 -1.24 7.62 5.96
C PHE A 67 -2.14 8.80 5.61
N ARG A 68 -2.52 9.62 6.59
CA ARG A 68 -3.22 10.88 6.35
C ARG A 68 -2.21 11.97 6.03
N PRO A 69 -2.55 12.95 5.19
CA PRO A 69 -1.68 14.08 4.97
C PRO A 69 -1.42 14.80 6.28
N THR A 70 -0.17 14.75 6.75
CA THR A 70 0.25 15.52 7.91
C THR A 70 0.22 17.00 7.50
N PRO A 71 -0.40 17.89 8.31
CA PRO A 71 -0.14 19.32 8.16
C PRO A 71 1.37 19.49 8.20
N VAL A 72 1.94 20.16 7.20
CA VAL A 72 3.37 20.48 7.19
C VAL A 72 3.65 21.14 8.53
N ALA A 73 4.43 20.50 9.39
CA ALA A 73 4.88 21.16 10.60
C ALA A 73 5.62 22.41 10.12
N GLU A 74 5.07 23.60 10.42
CA GLU A 74 5.83 24.83 10.31
C GLU A 74 7.16 24.55 11.01
N ALA A 75 8.24 24.61 10.24
CA ALA A 75 9.58 24.43 10.74
C ALA A 75 9.72 25.36 11.95
N ALA A 76 9.77 24.78 13.15
CA ALA A 76 10.21 25.51 14.32
C ALA A 76 11.68 25.86 14.07
N GLU A 77 11.92 27.17 14.04
CA GLU A 77 13.19 27.90 13.93
C GLU A 77 14.45 27.14 14.42
#